data_AF-A0A2N1TZA0-F1
#
_entry.id   AF-A0A2N1TZA0-F1
#
_cell.length_a   1.000
_cell.length_b   1.000
_cell.length_c   1.000
_cell.angle_alpha   90.00
_cell.angle_beta   90.00
_cell.angle_gamma   90.00
#
_symmetry.space_group_name_H-M   'P 1'
#
loop_
_entity.id
_entity.type
_entity.pdbx_description
1 polymer ?
#
loop_
_entity_poly.entity_id
_entity_poly.type
_entity_poly.pdbx_seq_one_letter_code
_entity_poly.pdbx_strand_id
1 'polypeptide(L)'
;MKKFAVVIFMMAFCSTGFADLSQKVTMDFRDTDIREIFKLISEKAGMGIVIEKSVCGNMTLTIKNSTAKEALDMVSEASRFSWEKRGDTVLVTSKPLFIRKIRMIQLKHINFAEAAKILHHSVTGDLKVSPCEHLNGLVLNGTADAMAEAMLIIGYIDKKPVK
;
A
#
# COMPACT_ATOMS: atom_id res chain seq x y z
N MET A 1 -22.29 -51.87 -37.26
CA MET A 1 -20.86 -51.45 -37.20
C MET A 1 -20.66 -50.21 -38.06
N LYS A 2 -19.85 -49.26 -37.57
CA LYS A 2 -19.44 -47.95 -38.16
C LYS A 2 -20.42 -46.80 -37.90
N LYS A 3 -20.39 -46.20 -36.70
CA LYS A 3 -19.45 -45.14 -36.16
C LYS A 3 -19.84 -43.76 -36.73
N PHE A 4 -20.76 -43.08 -36.04
CA PHE A 4 -20.54 -42.06 -34.99
C PHE A 4 -20.20 -40.68 -35.58
N ALA A 5 -21.24 -39.85 -35.60
CA ALA A 5 -21.19 -38.42 -35.80
C ALA A 5 -20.84 -37.69 -34.49
N VAL A 6 -20.58 -36.39 -34.67
CA VAL A 6 -20.57 -35.31 -33.67
C VAL A 6 -19.20 -34.97 -33.08
N VAL A 7 -18.59 -34.02 -33.79
CA VAL A 7 -17.66 -33.00 -33.31
C VAL A 7 -18.18 -32.35 -32.03
N ILE A 8 -17.40 -32.38 -30.95
CA ILE A 8 -17.46 -31.36 -29.90
C ILE A 8 -16.03 -30.83 -29.73
N PHE A 9 -15.79 -29.71 -30.41
CA PHE A 9 -14.65 -28.85 -30.18
C PHE A 9 -14.84 -28.22 -28.80
N MET A 10 -14.25 -28.84 -27.77
CA MET A 10 -14.21 -28.29 -26.43
C MET A 10 -13.24 -27.11 -26.44
N MET A 11 -13.75 -25.97 -26.87
CA MET A 11 -13.16 -24.67 -26.65
C MET A 11 -13.03 -24.52 -25.14
N ALA A 12 -11.83 -24.76 -24.63
CA ALA A 12 -11.46 -24.39 -23.29
C ALA A 12 -11.51 -22.87 -23.21
N PHE A 13 -12.70 -22.33 -22.94
CA PHE A 13 -12.83 -21.04 -22.30
C PHE A 13 -12.27 -21.24 -20.89
N CYS A 14 -10.95 -21.23 -20.79
CA CYS A 14 -10.28 -20.92 -19.53
C CYS A 14 -10.64 -19.44 -19.31
N SER A 15 -11.79 -19.20 -18.68
CA SER A 15 -12.12 -17.90 -18.15
C SER A 15 -11.12 -17.65 -17.03
N THR A 16 -9.93 -17.18 -17.41
CA THR A 16 -9.03 -16.49 -16.50
C THR A 16 -9.78 -15.26 -16.06
N GLY A 17 -10.59 -15.42 -15.00
CA GLY A 17 -11.10 -14.30 -14.25
C GLY A 17 -9.88 -13.60 -13.69
N PHE A 18 -9.46 -12.53 -14.35
CA PHE A 18 -8.35 -11.73 -13.87
C PHE A 18 -8.79 -11.09 -12.56
N ALA A 19 -8.08 -11.43 -11.48
CA ALA A 19 -8.28 -10.84 -10.18
C ALA A 19 -7.97 -9.34 -10.26
N ASP A 20 -9.00 -8.51 -10.12
CA ASP A 20 -8.92 -7.08 -10.40
C ASP A 20 -9.56 -6.25 -9.28
N LEU A 21 -8.74 -5.41 -8.68
CA LEU A 21 -9.17 -4.49 -7.63
C LEU A 21 -9.98 -3.29 -8.17
N SER A 22 -10.11 -3.14 -9.49
CA SER A 22 -10.92 -2.11 -10.14
C SER A 22 -12.44 -2.40 -10.11
N GLN A 23 -12.84 -3.63 -9.77
CA GLN A 23 -14.24 -4.03 -9.70
C GLN A 23 -15.03 -3.17 -8.72
N LYS A 24 -16.17 -2.66 -9.16
CA LYS A 24 -17.03 -1.82 -8.31
C LYS A 24 -17.87 -2.66 -7.37
N VAL A 25 -17.89 -2.26 -6.11
CA VAL A 25 -18.62 -2.92 -5.03
C VAL A 25 -19.57 -1.92 -4.35
N THR A 26 -20.73 -2.43 -3.95
CA THR A 26 -21.71 -1.71 -3.11
C THR A 26 -22.18 -2.69 -2.05
N MET A 27 -21.96 -2.37 -0.78
CA MET A 27 -22.15 -3.29 0.34
C MET A 27 -22.56 -2.50 1.59
N ASP A 28 -23.47 -3.05 2.39
CA ASP A 28 -23.87 -2.50 3.69
C ASP A 28 -23.57 -3.53 4.78
N PHE A 29 -22.80 -3.14 5.78
CA PHE A 29 -22.40 -3.95 6.93
C PHE A 29 -22.87 -3.28 8.20
N ARG A 30 -23.39 -4.08 9.13
CA ARG A 30 -23.86 -3.62 10.44
C ARG A 30 -23.35 -4.55 11.50
N ASP A 31 -22.58 -4.01 12.44
CA ASP A 31 -21.97 -4.75 13.54
C ASP A 31 -21.34 -6.09 13.08
N THR A 32 -20.62 -6.04 11.95
CA THR A 32 -20.08 -7.22 11.28
C THR A 32 -18.61 -7.39 11.63
N ASP A 33 -18.16 -8.64 11.79
CA ASP A 33 -16.74 -8.94 12.03
C ASP A 33 -15.90 -8.41 10.87
N ILE A 34 -14.87 -7.63 11.20
CA ILE A 34 -14.01 -7.00 10.20
C ILE A 34 -13.32 -8.00 9.27
N ARG A 35 -13.03 -9.21 9.74
CA ARG A 35 -12.44 -10.27 8.92
C ARG A 35 -13.40 -10.71 7.82
N GLU A 36 -14.68 -10.73 8.12
CA GLU A 36 -15.73 -11.07 7.15
C GLU A 36 -15.91 -9.97 6.12
N ILE A 37 -15.85 -8.70 6.55
CA ILE A 37 -15.85 -7.54 5.64
C ILE A 37 -14.70 -7.64 4.63
N PHE A 38 -13.47 -7.82 5.10
CA PHE A 38 -12.30 -7.94 4.21
C PHE A 38 -12.39 -9.13 3.26
N LYS A 39 -12.90 -10.27 3.75
CA LYS A 39 -13.10 -11.47 2.95
C LYS A 39 -14.08 -11.22 1.82
N LEU A 40 -15.23 -10.62 2.13
CA LEU A 40 -16.28 -10.32 1.16
C LEU A 40 -15.81 -9.33 0.09
N ILE A 41 -15.04 -8.30 0.46
CA ILE A 41 -14.46 -7.35 -0.50
C ILE A 41 -13.48 -8.08 -1.45
N SER A 42 -12.62 -8.95 -0.92
CA SER A 42 -11.63 -9.68 -1.71
C SER A 42 -12.28 -10.71 -2.65
N GLU A 43 -13.31 -11.41 -2.17
CA GLU A 43 -14.09 -12.35 -2.99
C GLU A 43 -14.77 -11.64 -4.17
N LYS A 44 -15.30 -10.43 -3.96
CA LYS A 44 -15.88 -9.63 -5.06
C LYS A 44 -14.85 -9.19 -6.10
N ALA A 45 -13.59 -9.02 -5.70
CA ALA A 45 -12.48 -8.72 -6.60
C ALA A 45 -11.88 -9.97 -7.29
N GLY A 46 -12.37 -11.17 -6.95
CA GLY A 46 -11.77 -12.43 -7.42
C GLY A 46 -10.39 -12.70 -6.83
N MET A 47 -10.09 -12.16 -5.64
CA MET A 47 -8.80 -12.29 -4.98
C MET A 47 -8.84 -13.27 -3.81
N GLY A 48 -7.74 -14.00 -3.61
CA GLY A 48 -7.49 -14.70 -2.36
C GLY A 48 -7.26 -13.71 -1.22
N ILE A 49 -7.42 -14.16 0.03
CA ILE A 49 -7.14 -13.33 1.21
C ILE A 49 -6.45 -14.13 2.32
N VAL A 50 -5.49 -13.49 2.98
CA VAL A 50 -4.83 -13.96 4.21
C VAL A 50 -4.99 -12.87 5.26
N ILE A 51 -5.54 -13.21 6.42
CA ILE A 51 -5.78 -12.28 7.51
C ILE A 51 -4.95 -12.70 8.72
N GLU A 52 -4.16 -11.79 9.28
CA GLU A 52 -3.39 -12.02 10.50
C GLU A 52 -4.32 -12.27 11.70
N LYS A 53 -3.91 -13.15 12.62
CA LYS A 53 -4.70 -13.51 13.81
C LYS A 53 -5.06 -12.32 14.70
N SER A 54 -4.27 -11.26 14.68
CA SER A 54 -4.47 -10.03 15.45
C SER A 54 -5.55 -9.10 14.90
N VAL A 55 -6.04 -9.35 13.69
CA VAL A 55 -7.13 -8.57 13.07
C VAL A 55 -8.43 -9.02 13.71
N CYS A 56 -9.03 -8.16 14.53
CA CYS A 56 -10.26 -8.44 15.27
C CYS A 56 -11.09 -7.17 15.47
N GLY A 57 -12.39 -7.35 15.71
CA GLY A 57 -13.33 -6.26 16.00
C GLY A 57 -14.53 -6.26 15.06
N ASN A 58 -15.51 -5.44 15.40
CA ASN A 58 -16.73 -5.29 14.62
C ASN A 58 -16.81 -3.88 14.04
N MET A 59 -17.44 -3.74 12.88
CA MET A 59 -17.64 -2.46 12.23
C MET A 59 -19.00 -2.38 11.52
N THR A 60 -19.55 -1.17 11.49
CA THR A 60 -20.71 -0.80 10.70
C THR A 60 -20.24 0.18 9.62
N LEU A 61 -20.49 -0.15 8.35
CA LEU A 61 -20.07 0.69 7.23
C LEU A 61 -20.94 0.42 6.00
N THR A 62 -21.09 1.45 5.17
CA THR A 62 -21.80 1.36 3.90
C THR A 62 -20.86 1.84 2.79
N ILE A 63 -20.52 0.95 1.87
CA ILE A 63 -19.73 1.24 0.67
C ILE A 63 -20.68 1.40 -0.52
N LYS A 64 -20.53 2.48 -1.29
CA LYS A 64 -21.38 2.76 -2.45
C LYS A 64 -20.53 3.03 -3.69
N ASN A 65 -20.66 2.15 -4.68
CA ASN A 65 -20.06 2.31 -6.01
C ASN A 65 -18.53 2.57 -5.99
N SER A 66 -17.83 1.96 -5.02
CA SER A 66 -16.38 2.11 -4.86
C SER A 66 -15.66 0.92 -5.48
N THR A 67 -14.43 1.09 -5.93
CA THR A 67 -13.60 -0.05 -6.35
C THR A 67 -13.26 -0.94 -5.16
N ALA A 68 -12.96 -2.22 -5.39
CA ALA A 68 -12.52 -3.12 -4.31
C ALA A 68 -11.26 -2.59 -3.62
N LYS A 69 -10.35 -1.94 -4.36
CA LYS A 69 -9.21 -1.23 -3.78
C LYS A 69 -9.66 -0.14 -2.79
N GLU A 70 -10.54 0.74 -3.23
CA GLU A 70 -11.05 1.84 -2.40
C GLU A 70 -11.77 1.30 -1.15
N ALA A 71 -12.53 0.22 -1.30
CA ALA A 71 -13.18 -0.46 -0.19
C ALA A 71 -12.16 -0.99 0.84
N LEU A 72 -11.10 -1.68 0.38
CA LEU A 72 -10.02 -2.15 1.25
C LEU A 72 -9.29 -0.99 1.94
N ASP A 73 -9.01 0.10 1.22
CA ASP A 73 -8.39 1.32 1.74
C ASP A 73 -9.25 1.93 2.86
N MET A 74 -10.54 2.16 2.60
CA MET A 74 -11.47 2.74 3.59
C MET A 74 -11.62 1.88 4.86
N VAL A 75 -11.78 0.57 4.71
CA VAL A 75 -11.91 -0.35 5.87
C VAL A 75 -10.62 -0.38 6.67
N SER A 76 -9.47 -0.39 6.01
CA SER A 76 -8.15 -0.39 6.67
C SER A 76 -7.88 0.90 7.42
N GLU A 77 -8.19 2.05 6.81
CA GLU A 77 -8.07 3.37 7.45
C GLU A 77 -8.97 3.48 8.69
N ALA A 78 -10.24 3.08 8.58
CA ALA A 78 -11.20 3.16 9.69
C ALA A 78 -10.84 2.23 10.86
N SER A 79 -10.23 1.07 10.57
CA SER A 79 -9.87 0.06 11.57
C SER A 79 -8.43 0.15 12.08
N ARG A 80 -7.62 1.04 11.49
CA ARG A 80 -6.16 1.12 11.72
C ARG A 80 -5.42 -0.19 11.39
N PHE A 81 -5.97 -0.97 10.48
CA PHE A 81 -5.27 -2.12 9.91
C PHE A 81 -4.58 -1.73 8.61
N SER A 82 -3.76 -2.63 8.08
CA SER A 82 -3.07 -2.44 6.81
C SER A 82 -3.31 -3.62 5.90
N TRP A 83 -3.31 -3.37 4.61
CA TRP A 83 -3.43 -4.40 3.60
C TRP A 83 -2.37 -4.26 2.50
N GLU A 84 -1.96 -5.37 1.89
CA GLU A 84 -1.03 -5.41 0.76
C GLU A 84 -1.49 -6.45 -0.27
N LYS A 85 -1.46 -6.10 -1.57
CA LYS A 85 -1.65 -7.07 -2.66
C LYS A 85 -0.34 -7.81 -2.93
N ARG A 86 -0.38 -9.14 -2.85
CA ARG A 86 0.71 -10.06 -3.20
C ARG A 86 0.23 -11.01 -4.29
N GLY A 87 0.55 -10.70 -5.55
CA GLY A 87 -0.02 -11.42 -6.70
C GLY A 87 -1.54 -11.31 -6.69
N ASP A 88 -2.24 -12.45 -6.71
CA ASP A 88 -3.71 -12.51 -6.67
C ASP A 88 -4.28 -12.68 -5.25
N THR A 89 -3.47 -12.42 -4.22
CA THR A 89 -3.87 -12.54 -2.81
C THR A 89 -3.71 -11.21 -2.07
N VAL A 90 -4.67 -10.86 -1.23
CA VAL A 90 -4.62 -9.74 -0.29
C VAL A 90 -4.13 -10.23 1.07
N LEU A 91 -3.10 -9.59 1.63
CA LEU A 91 -2.66 -9.80 3.00
C LEU A 91 -3.20 -8.66 3.87
N VAL A 92 -3.90 -8.97 4.97
CA VAL A 92 -4.37 -8.01 5.97
C VAL A 92 -3.65 -8.24 7.29
N THR A 93 -3.12 -7.18 7.89
CA THR A 93 -2.32 -7.22 9.12
C THR A 93 -2.69 -6.08 10.05
N SER A 94 -2.51 -6.29 11.34
CA SER A 94 -2.65 -5.23 12.35
C SER A 94 -1.41 -4.32 12.43
N LYS A 95 -0.29 -4.73 11.83
CA LYS A 95 0.94 -3.94 11.79
C LYS A 95 0.89 -3.00 10.60
N PRO A 96 1.38 -1.75 10.74
CA PRO A 96 1.50 -0.87 9.59
C PRO A 96 2.38 -1.53 8.53
N LEU A 97 1.84 -1.72 7.33
CA LEU A 97 2.64 -2.14 6.19
C LEU A 97 3.39 -0.91 5.71
N PHE A 98 4.54 -0.66 6.32
CA PHE A 98 5.40 0.43 5.95
C PHE A 98 5.94 0.21 4.54
N ILE A 99 5.31 0.85 3.54
CA ILE A 99 5.90 0.95 2.20
C ILE A 99 7.13 1.83 2.34
N ARG A 100 8.29 1.19 2.49
CA ARG A 100 9.58 1.89 2.52
C ARG A 100 9.84 2.47 1.14
N LYS A 101 9.99 3.79 1.07
CA LYS A 101 10.42 4.48 -0.14
C LYS A 101 11.90 4.79 -0.01
N ILE A 102 12.64 4.53 -1.07
CA ILE A 102 14.05 4.92 -1.19
C ILE A 102 14.13 6.11 -2.16
N ARG A 103 14.77 7.18 -1.73
CA ARG A 103 14.97 8.41 -2.51
C ARG A 103 16.40 8.89 -2.34
N MET A 104 17.05 9.26 -3.43
CA MET A 104 18.31 9.99 -3.40
C MET A 104 18.04 11.46 -3.69
N ILE A 105 18.63 12.35 -2.89
CA ILE A 105 18.48 13.79 -3.01
C ILE A 105 19.86 14.41 -3.02
N GLN A 106 20.15 15.22 -4.03
CA GLN A 106 21.37 16.02 -4.09
C GLN A 106 21.14 17.40 -3.45
N LEU A 107 22.04 17.81 -2.56
CA LEU A 107 21.99 19.09 -1.86
C LEU A 107 22.82 20.14 -2.60
N LYS A 108 22.32 21.37 -2.69
CA LYS A 108 22.94 22.44 -3.49
C LYS A 108 23.67 23.50 -2.66
N HIS A 109 23.23 23.73 -1.44
CA HIS A 109 23.62 24.86 -0.61
C HIS A 109 24.10 24.45 0.78
N ILE A 110 23.65 23.30 1.30
CA ILE A 110 24.12 22.72 2.57
C ILE A 110 24.94 21.45 2.35
N ASN A 111 25.87 21.16 3.27
CA ASN A 111 26.64 19.91 3.28
C ASN A 111 25.76 18.74 3.76
N PHE A 112 25.92 17.57 3.12
CA PHE A 112 25.23 16.33 3.52
C PHE A 112 25.35 15.97 5.00
N ALA A 113 26.50 16.23 5.64
CA ALA A 113 26.74 15.87 7.03
C ALA A 113 25.87 16.70 8.00
N GLU A 114 25.74 18.00 7.72
CA GLU A 114 24.92 18.91 8.50
C GLU A 114 23.43 18.62 8.28
N ALA A 115 23.02 18.43 7.02
CA ALA A 115 21.65 18.05 6.69
C ALA A 115 21.25 16.71 7.32
N ALA A 116 22.12 15.71 7.30
CA ALA A 116 21.86 14.42 7.94
C ALA A 116 21.63 14.57 9.45
N LYS A 117 22.46 15.38 10.13
CA LYS A 117 22.31 15.64 11.57
C LYS A 117 20.96 16.30 11.89
N ILE A 118 20.53 17.28 11.09
CA ILE A 118 19.23 17.93 11.25
C ILE A 118 18.11 16.91 11.07
N LEU A 119 18.14 16.11 10.00
CA LEU A 119 17.12 15.11 9.74
C LEU A 119 17.02 14.05 10.84
N HIS A 120 18.15 13.60 11.40
CA HIS A 120 18.15 12.65 12.51
C HIS A 120 17.50 13.19 13.80
N HIS A 121 17.50 14.51 14.00
CA HIS A 121 16.90 15.13 15.19
C HIS A 121 15.48 15.64 14.94
N SER A 122 15.12 15.94 13.68
CA SER A 122 13.86 16.60 13.35
C SER A 122 12.80 15.67 12.79
N VAL A 123 13.16 14.58 12.11
CA VAL A 123 12.17 13.64 11.55
C VAL A 123 11.78 12.62 12.60
N THR A 124 10.47 12.47 12.81
CA THR A 124 9.93 11.49 13.76
C THR A 124 9.40 10.28 12.99
N GLY A 125 10.14 9.15 13.03
CA GLY A 125 9.71 7.90 12.38
C GLY A 125 10.84 6.99 11.91
N ASP A 126 10.49 5.90 11.22
CA ASP A 126 11.46 5.02 10.55
C ASP A 126 11.98 5.69 9.28
N LEU A 127 13.01 6.52 9.44
CA LEU A 127 13.80 7.09 8.35
C LEU A 127 15.28 6.79 8.57
N LYS A 128 15.84 5.98 7.68
CA LYS A 128 17.28 5.79 7.58
C LYS A 128 17.84 6.81 6.59
N VAL A 129 18.75 7.64 7.08
CA VAL A 129 19.52 8.59 6.27
C VAL A 129 20.92 8.01 6.04
N SER A 130 21.41 8.05 4.81
CA SER A 130 22.75 7.59 4.46
C SER A 130 23.43 8.63 3.56
N PRO A 131 24.60 9.17 3.96
CA PRO A 131 25.36 10.11 3.14
C PRO A 131 25.76 9.53 1.78
N CYS A 132 25.74 10.37 0.75
CA CYS A 132 26.30 10.09 -0.56
C CYS A 132 27.38 11.15 -0.87
N GLU A 133 28.63 10.83 -0.51
CA GLU A 133 29.74 11.79 -0.51
C GLU A 133 30.08 12.32 -1.90
N HIS A 134 30.12 11.44 -2.91
CA HIS A 134 30.49 11.78 -4.29
C HIS A 134 29.58 12.82 -4.95
N LEU A 135 28.35 12.98 -4.46
CA LEU A 135 27.34 13.87 -5.06
C LEU A 135 26.86 14.98 -4.13
N ASN A 136 27.44 15.12 -2.92
CA ASN A 136 26.88 15.94 -1.84
C ASN A 136 25.37 15.66 -1.66
N GLY A 137 25.00 14.38 -1.53
CA GLY A 137 23.62 13.94 -1.48
C GLY A 137 23.28 13.10 -0.25
N LEU A 138 22.00 12.85 -0.07
CA LEU A 138 21.44 11.96 0.96
C LEU A 138 20.60 10.88 0.30
N VAL A 139 20.82 9.63 0.71
CA VAL A 139 19.91 8.52 0.46
C VAL A 139 18.99 8.38 1.65
N LEU A 140 17.70 8.56 1.41
CA LEU A 140 16.63 8.42 2.38
C LEU A 140 15.92 7.10 2.15
N ASN A 141 15.75 6.31 3.21
CA ASN A 141 14.96 5.08 3.19
C ASN A 141 14.03 5.06 4.40
N GLY A 142 12.75 5.26 4.17
CA GLY A 142 11.78 5.30 5.25
C GLY A 142 10.34 5.20 4.80
N THR A 143 9.43 5.34 5.77
CA THR A 143 7.99 5.36 5.53
C THR A 143 7.59 6.54 4.64
N ALA A 144 6.40 6.49 4.04
CA ALA A 144 5.90 7.60 3.22
C ALA A 144 5.81 8.91 4.02
N ASP A 145 5.39 8.84 5.28
CA ASP A 145 5.22 10.01 6.16
C ASP A 145 6.58 10.60 6.54
N ALA A 146 7.52 9.76 6.97
CA ALA A 146 8.86 10.21 7.34
C ALA A 146 9.63 10.78 6.12
N MET A 147 9.39 10.22 4.93
CA MET A 147 9.91 10.77 3.67
C MET A 147 9.31 12.15 3.36
N ALA A 148 8.01 12.34 3.56
CA ALA A 148 7.35 13.62 3.32
C ALA A 148 7.89 14.72 4.25
N GLU A 149 8.04 14.40 5.54
CA GLU A 149 8.63 15.29 6.55
C GLU A 149 10.08 15.65 6.19
N ALA A 150 10.90 14.66 5.85
CA ALA A 150 12.29 14.89 5.46
C ALA A 150 12.43 15.82 4.24
N MET A 151 11.57 15.64 3.23
CA MET A 151 11.57 16.50 2.04
C MET A 151 11.24 17.95 2.37
N LEU A 152 10.28 18.19 3.27
CA LEU A 152 9.93 19.54 3.73
C LEU A 152 11.12 20.20 4.41
N ILE A 153 11.75 19.51 5.37
CA ILE A 153 12.91 20.01 6.11
C ILE A 153 14.06 20.32 5.14
N ILE A 154 14.40 19.41 4.23
CA ILE A 154 15.44 19.62 3.21
C ILE A 154 15.14 20.90 2.40
N GLY A 155 13.89 21.11 1.99
CA GLY A 155 13.47 22.31 1.26
C GLY A 155 13.65 23.62 2.05
N TYR A 156 13.61 23.57 3.39
CA TYR A 156 13.88 24.73 4.25
C TYR A 156 15.37 24.98 4.46
N ILE A 157 16.16 23.91 4.67
CA ILE A 157 17.58 24.02 5.04
C ILE A 157 18.51 24.16 3.82
N ASP A 158 18.15 23.59 2.67
CA ASP A 158 18.96 23.66 1.44
C ASP A 158 18.62 24.92 0.61
N LYS A 159 18.72 26.09 1.25
CA LYS A 159 18.48 27.40 0.62
C LYS A 159 19.77 28.19 0.47
N LYS A 160 19.82 29.07 -0.54
CA LYS A 160 20.94 29.97 -0.76
C LYS A 160 21.12 30.86 0.50
N PRO A 161 22.35 31.00 1.02
CA PRO A 161 22.61 31.86 2.18
C PRO A 161 22.15 33.29 1.88
N VAL A 162 21.35 33.87 2.78
CA VAL A 162 21.04 35.30 2.73
C VAL A 162 22.32 36.02 3.18
N LYS A 163 22.89 36.81 2.26
CA LYS A 163 24.05 37.67 2.54
C LYS A 163 23.62 38.89 3.36
#